data_AF-A0A2J8JRF6-F1
#
_entry.id   AF-A0A2J8JRF6-F1
#
_cell.length_a   1.000
_cell.length_b   1.000
_cell.length_c   1.000
_cell.angle_alpha   90.00
_cell.angle_beta   90.00
_cell.angle_gamma   90.00
#
_symmetry.space_group_name_H-M   'P 1'
#
loop_
_entity.id
_entity.type
_entity.pdbx_description
1 polymer ?
#
loop_
_entity_poly.entity_id
_entity_poly.type
_entity_poly.pdbx_seq_one_letter_code
_entity_poly.pdbx_strand_id
1 'polypeptide(L)'
;MMQAGQRVVDNPIYLSDMGAALTGAESHELQDVLEETNVEEKIKQTHRKYLLQEQLKIIKKELGLEKDDKDAIEEKFRERLKELVVPKHVMDVVDEELSKLGLLDNHSSEFNVTRNYLDWLTSIPWGKYSNENLDLARAQAVLEEDHYGMEDVKKRILEFIAVSQLRGSTQGKILCFYGPPGVGKTSIARSIARALNREYFRFSVGGMTDVAEIKGHRRTYVGAMPGKIIQCLKKTKTENP
;
A
#
# COMPACT_ATOMS: atom_id res chain seq x y z
N MET A 1 -50.56 -35.16 29.69
CA MET A 1 -49.59 -35.63 30.70
C MET A 1 -48.29 -34.88 30.46
N MET A 2 -47.93 -33.90 31.32
CA MET A 2 -46.66 -33.19 31.22
C MET A 2 -45.55 -34.07 31.82
N GLN A 3 -44.43 -34.25 31.10
CA GLN A 3 -43.19 -34.76 31.68
C GLN A 3 -42.47 -33.62 32.43
N ALA A 4 -41.97 -33.92 33.61
CA ALA A 4 -41.27 -32.96 34.47
C ALA A 4 -39.92 -32.56 33.86
N GLY A 5 -39.75 -31.27 33.53
CA GLY A 5 -38.43 -30.70 33.22
C GLY A 5 -38.36 -29.59 32.17
N GLN A 6 -39.40 -29.37 31.36
CA GLN A 6 -39.39 -28.27 30.36
C GLN A 6 -39.89 -26.96 30.97
N ARG A 7 -39.15 -25.86 30.77
CA ARG A 7 -39.60 -24.53 31.18
C ARG A 7 -40.77 -24.13 30.29
N VAL A 8 -41.79 -23.49 30.88
CA VAL A 8 -43.04 -23.11 30.18
C VAL A 8 -42.79 -22.21 28.96
N VAL A 9 -41.69 -21.46 28.95
CA VAL A 9 -41.22 -20.62 27.83
C VAL A 9 -40.62 -21.38 26.64
N ASP A 10 -40.32 -22.67 26.79
CA ASP A 10 -39.77 -23.49 25.70
C ASP A 10 -40.88 -24.24 24.93
N ASN A 11 -42.14 -24.06 25.33
CA ASN A 11 -43.28 -24.68 24.66
C ASN A 11 -43.92 -23.68 23.67
N PRO A 12 -43.74 -23.87 22.34
CA PRO A 12 -44.21 -22.93 21.32
C PRO A 12 -45.73 -22.73 21.34
N ILE A 13 -46.50 -23.72 21.81
CA ILE A 13 -47.97 -23.61 21.96
C ILE A 13 -48.33 -22.56 23.02
N TYR A 14 -47.64 -22.56 24.16
CA TYR A 14 -47.91 -21.62 25.26
C TYR A 14 -47.49 -20.18 24.92
N LEU A 15 -46.42 -20.01 24.13
CA LEU A 15 -45.99 -18.69 23.66
C LEU A 15 -46.96 -18.11 22.61
N SER A 16 -47.50 -18.97 21.73
CA SER A 16 -48.52 -18.58 20.75
C SER A 16 -49.81 -18.12 21.44
N ASP A 17 -50.30 -18.90 22.42
CA ASP A 17 -51.51 -18.56 23.18
C ASP A 17 -51.35 -17.26 24.00
N MET A 18 -50.17 -17.01 24.57
CA MET A 18 -49.87 -15.73 25.25
C MET A 18 -49.79 -14.56 24.26
N GLY A 19 -49.20 -14.76 23.08
CA GLY A 19 -49.15 -13.74 22.02
C GLY A 19 -50.53 -13.38 21.50
N ALA A 20 -51.36 -14.39 21.22
CA ALA A 20 -52.75 -14.24 20.78
C ALA A 20 -53.60 -13.48 21.80
N ALA A 21 -53.42 -13.76 23.10
CA ALA A 21 -54.13 -13.05 24.19
C ALA A 21 -53.72 -11.56 24.32
N LEU A 22 -52.50 -11.21 23.91
CA LEU A 22 -51.97 -9.84 24.00
C LEU A 22 -52.29 -8.98 22.77
N THR A 23 -52.45 -9.58 21.59
CA THR A 23 -52.64 -8.84 20.32
C THR A 23 -54.00 -9.04 19.67
N GLY A 24 -54.84 -9.94 20.21
CA GLY A 24 -56.18 -10.22 19.66
C GLY A 24 -56.19 -10.89 18.29
N ALA A 25 -55.05 -11.46 17.86
CA ALA A 25 -54.91 -12.19 16.61
C ALA A 25 -55.15 -13.69 16.82
N GLU A 26 -55.72 -14.38 15.82
CA GLU A 26 -56.02 -15.81 15.91
C GLU A 26 -54.73 -16.66 15.94
N SER A 27 -54.64 -17.60 16.89
CA SER A 27 -53.43 -18.44 17.15
C SER A 27 -52.95 -19.20 15.90
N HIS A 28 -53.87 -19.51 14.97
CA HIS A 28 -53.59 -20.15 13.68
C HIS A 28 -52.69 -19.29 12.76
N GLU A 29 -52.93 -17.98 12.66
CA GLU A 29 -52.14 -17.11 11.77
C GLU A 29 -50.72 -16.90 12.30
N LEU A 30 -50.54 -16.88 13.62
CA LEU A 30 -49.22 -16.77 14.25
C LEU A 30 -48.42 -18.07 14.13
N GLN A 31 -49.10 -19.21 14.16
CA GLN A 31 -48.49 -20.52 13.99
C GLN A 31 -48.05 -20.75 12.53
N ASP A 32 -48.86 -20.32 11.56
CA ASP A 32 -48.49 -20.33 10.13
C ASP A 32 -47.33 -19.37 9.84
N VAL A 33 -47.25 -18.18 10.45
CA VAL A 33 -46.10 -17.27 10.27
C VAL A 33 -44.80 -17.87 10.87
N LEU A 34 -44.90 -18.63 11.96
CA LEU A 34 -43.75 -19.34 12.55
C LEU A 34 -43.30 -20.54 11.71
N GLU A 35 -44.23 -21.24 11.06
CA GLU A 35 -43.94 -22.36 10.13
C GLU A 35 -43.50 -21.89 8.72
N GLU A 36 -44.08 -20.80 8.19
CA GLU A 36 -43.78 -20.25 6.86
C GLU A 36 -42.45 -19.49 6.81
N THR A 37 -41.97 -19.01 7.95
CA THR A 37 -40.63 -18.45 7.96
C THR A 37 -39.66 -19.61 7.89
N ASN A 38 -39.17 -19.87 6.68
CA ASN A 38 -38.04 -20.70 6.19
C ASN A 38 -36.73 -20.63 7.04
N VAL A 39 -36.81 -20.48 8.35
CA VAL A 39 -35.71 -20.27 9.28
C VAL A 39 -35.00 -21.59 9.50
N GLU A 40 -35.73 -22.69 9.74
CA GLU A 40 -35.11 -24.00 9.88
C GLU A 40 -34.40 -24.45 8.60
N GLU A 41 -35.03 -24.26 7.44
CA GLU A 41 -34.40 -24.58 6.17
C GLU A 41 -33.21 -23.67 5.86
N LYS A 42 -33.30 -22.35 6.10
CA LYS A 42 -32.17 -21.43 5.94
C LYS A 42 -31.03 -21.76 6.91
N ILE A 43 -31.32 -22.13 8.15
CA ILE A 43 -30.31 -22.54 9.14
C ILE A 43 -29.64 -23.83 8.67
N LYS A 44 -30.39 -24.84 8.24
CA LYS A 44 -29.82 -26.09 7.67
C LYS A 44 -28.96 -25.82 6.44
N GLN A 45 -29.41 -24.97 5.53
CA GLN A 45 -28.64 -24.60 4.34
C GLN A 45 -27.37 -23.82 4.69
N THR A 46 -27.43 -22.92 5.67
CA THR A 46 -26.27 -22.14 6.13
C THR A 46 -25.26 -23.05 6.83
N HIS A 47 -25.72 -23.96 7.68
CA HIS A 47 -24.87 -24.92 8.37
C HIS A 47 -24.24 -25.91 7.38
N ARG A 48 -25.00 -26.37 6.37
CA ARG A 48 -24.47 -27.21 5.28
C ARG A 48 -23.43 -26.45 4.44
N LYS A 49 -23.67 -25.18 4.11
CA LYS A 49 -22.67 -24.34 3.43
C LYS A 49 -21.40 -24.18 4.27
N TYR A 50 -21.53 -23.94 5.57
CA TYR A 50 -20.40 -23.81 6.49
C TYR A 50 -19.57 -25.10 6.55
N LEU A 51 -20.23 -26.26 6.70
CA LEU A 51 -19.58 -27.58 6.67
C LEU A 51 -18.87 -27.85 5.34
N LEU A 52 -19.51 -27.53 4.21
CA LEU A 52 -18.89 -27.68 2.89
C LEU A 52 -17.69 -26.74 2.73
N GLN A 53 -17.73 -25.53 3.28
CA GLN A 53 -16.59 -24.61 3.27
C GLN A 53 -15.41 -25.12 4.13
N GLU A 54 -15.69 -25.65 5.31
CA GLU A 54 -14.69 -26.31 6.18
C GLU A 54 -14.04 -27.51 5.48
N GLN A 55 -14.85 -28.39 4.89
CA GLN A 55 -14.34 -29.53 4.11
C GLN A 55 -13.52 -29.09 2.89
N LEU A 56 -13.96 -28.04 2.19
CA LEU A 56 -13.24 -27.51 1.04
C LEU A 56 -11.89 -26.88 1.46
N LYS A 57 -11.81 -26.28 2.65
CA LYS A 57 -10.57 -25.80 3.26
C LYS A 57 -9.63 -26.97 3.61
N ILE A 58 -10.15 -28.03 4.22
CA ILE A 58 -9.38 -29.24 4.53
C ILE A 58 -8.83 -29.89 3.24
N ILE A 59 -9.67 -30.03 2.22
CA ILE A 59 -9.29 -30.61 0.92
C ILE A 59 -8.21 -29.76 0.23
N LYS A 60 -8.34 -28.42 0.25
CA LYS A 60 -7.32 -27.52 -0.31
C LYS A 60 -5.98 -27.64 0.41
N LYS A 61 -6.00 -27.82 1.73
CA LYS A 61 -4.82 -28.05 2.56
C LYS A 61 -4.16 -29.40 2.26
N GLU A 62 -4.93 -30.47 2.10
CA GLU A 62 -4.41 -31.79 1.72
C GLU A 62 -3.86 -31.84 0.29
N LEU A 63 -4.49 -31.11 -0.64
CA LEU A 63 -4.03 -31.02 -2.03
C LEU A 63 -2.80 -30.13 -2.22
N GLY A 64 -2.32 -29.43 -1.16
CA GLY A 64 -1.23 -28.47 -1.25
C GLY A 64 -1.52 -27.28 -2.16
N LEU A 65 -2.80 -27.04 -2.47
CA LEU A 65 -3.27 -25.97 -3.36
C LEU A 65 -3.63 -24.69 -2.60
N GLU A 66 -3.81 -24.79 -1.27
CA GLU A 66 -3.69 -23.63 -0.41
C GLU A 66 -2.20 -23.25 -0.33
N LYS A 67 -1.74 -22.43 -1.30
CA LYS A 67 -0.75 -21.43 -0.92
C LYS A 67 -1.45 -20.61 0.14
N ASP A 68 -0.96 -20.67 1.38
CA ASP A 68 -1.47 -19.79 2.42
C ASP A 68 -1.42 -18.36 1.87
N ASP A 69 -2.37 -17.50 2.24
CA ASP A 69 -2.35 -16.09 1.81
C ASP A 69 -0.98 -15.44 2.11
N LYS A 70 -0.29 -15.96 3.12
CA LYS A 70 1.10 -15.66 3.48
C LYS A 70 2.10 -16.02 2.37
N ASP A 71 2.08 -17.26 1.88
CA ASP A 71 3.01 -17.74 0.86
C ASP A 71 2.86 -16.94 -0.44
N ALA A 72 1.62 -16.60 -0.81
CA ALA A 72 1.36 -15.75 -1.98
C ALA A 72 1.92 -14.32 -1.81
N ILE A 73 1.85 -13.76 -0.60
CA ILE A 73 2.43 -12.45 -0.27
C ILE A 73 3.97 -12.51 -0.32
N GLU A 74 4.56 -13.56 0.25
CA GLU A 74 6.02 -13.75 0.25
C GLU A 74 6.57 -13.92 -1.17
N GLU A 75 5.92 -14.76 -1.99
CA GLU A 75 6.32 -14.99 -3.38
C GLU A 75 6.26 -13.68 -4.19
N LYS A 76 5.20 -12.89 -4.03
CA LYS A 76 5.06 -11.57 -4.66
C LYS A 76 6.20 -10.62 -4.29
N PHE A 77 6.63 -10.61 -3.03
CA PHE A 77 7.75 -9.78 -2.59
C PHE A 77 9.08 -10.27 -3.16
N ARG A 78 9.30 -11.59 -3.18
CA ARG A 78 10.48 -12.20 -3.80
C ARG A 78 10.55 -11.92 -5.30
N GLU A 79 9.43 -11.99 -6.02
CA GLU A 79 9.36 -11.66 -7.44
C GLU A 79 9.79 -10.23 -7.74
N ARG A 80 9.32 -9.25 -6.96
CA ARG A 80 9.73 -7.85 -7.11
C ARG A 80 11.23 -7.64 -6.91
N LEU A 81 11.84 -8.39 -5.99
CA LEU A 81 13.26 -8.28 -5.67
C LEU A 81 14.15 -8.94 -6.72
N LYS A 82 13.67 -9.98 -7.43
CA LYS A 82 14.46 -10.68 -8.47
C LYS A 82 14.94 -9.75 -9.58
N GLU A 83 14.17 -8.72 -9.92
CA GLU A 83 14.50 -7.76 -10.97
C GLU A 83 15.39 -6.60 -10.50
N LEU A 84 15.67 -6.49 -9.20
CA LEU A 84 16.34 -5.34 -8.59
C LEU A 84 17.74 -5.73 -8.11
N VAL A 85 18.69 -4.80 -8.23
CA VAL A 85 20.04 -4.99 -7.68
C VAL A 85 20.04 -4.42 -6.26
N VAL A 86 19.69 -5.28 -5.30
CA VAL A 86 19.56 -4.90 -3.90
C VAL A 86 20.91 -5.05 -3.18
N PRO A 87 21.38 -4.04 -2.43
CA PRO A 87 22.58 -4.17 -1.60
C PRO A 87 22.44 -5.26 -0.54
N LYS A 88 23.55 -5.95 -0.21
CA LYS A 88 23.56 -7.07 0.75
C LYS A 88 22.89 -6.73 2.09
N HIS A 89 23.24 -5.59 2.69
CA HIS A 89 22.67 -5.16 3.96
C HIS A 89 21.14 -4.94 3.92
N VAL A 90 20.57 -4.58 2.76
CA VAL A 90 19.12 -4.45 2.60
C VAL A 90 18.50 -5.83 2.39
N MET A 91 19.16 -6.71 1.65
CA MET A 91 18.69 -8.08 1.43
C MET A 91 18.61 -8.84 2.76
N ASP A 92 19.62 -8.72 3.62
CA ASP A 92 19.64 -9.35 4.96
C ASP A 92 18.42 -8.90 5.79
N VAL A 93 18.10 -7.60 5.78
CA VAL A 93 16.92 -7.05 6.47
C VAL A 93 15.61 -7.56 5.87
N VAL A 94 15.54 -7.67 4.55
CA VAL A 94 14.35 -8.19 3.86
C VAL A 94 14.13 -9.67 4.20
N ASP A 95 15.17 -10.49 4.21
CA ASP A 95 15.10 -11.91 4.53
C ASP A 95 14.70 -12.14 6.00
N GLU A 96 15.23 -11.33 6.93
CA GLU A 96 14.81 -11.32 8.33
C GLU A 96 13.33 -10.99 8.49
N GLU A 97 12.83 -9.95 7.82
CA GLU A 97 11.44 -9.51 7.93
C GLU A 97 10.48 -10.46 7.19
N LEU A 98 10.90 -11.11 6.10
CA LEU A 98 10.14 -12.21 5.46
C LEU A 98 10.02 -13.41 6.39
N SER A 99 11.11 -13.81 7.06
CA SER A 99 11.09 -14.91 8.04
C SER A 99 10.14 -14.62 9.21
N LYS A 100 10.10 -13.37 9.67
CA LYS A 100 9.13 -12.92 10.69
C LYS A 100 7.69 -12.97 10.17
N LEU A 101 7.45 -12.56 8.92
CA LEU A 101 6.11 -12.54 8.33
C LEU A 101 5.47 -13.93 8.30
N GLY A 102 6.23 -14.98 7.95
CA GLY A 102 5.74 -16.36 7.94
C GLY A 102 5.27 -16.86 9.32
N LEU A 103 6.00 -16.48 10.38
CA LEU A 103 5.72 -16.88 11.76
C LEU A 103 4.50 -16.16 12.38
N LEU A 104 4.22 -14.93 11.96
CA LEU A 104 3.17 -14.09 12.54
C LEU A 104 1.77 -14.53 12.10
N ASP A 105 0.78 -14.43 12.98
CA ASP A 105 -0.61 -14.70 12.61
C ASP A 105 -1.21 -13.58 11.72
N ASN A 106 -2.04 -13.94 10.75
CA ASN A 106 -2.62 -13.03 9.75
C ASN A 106 -3.51 -11.95 10.39
N HIS A 107 -4.10 -12.23 11.55
CA HIS A 107 -4.97 -11.29 12.27
C HIS A 107 -4.20 -10.36 13.21
N SER A 108 -2.89 -10.55 13.37
CA SER A 108 -2.05 -9.71 14.24
C SER A 108 -1.84 -8.31 13.65
N SER A 109 -1.82 -7.28 14.51
CA SER A 109 -1.42 -5.93 14.12
C SER A 109 0.03 -5.89 13.64
N GLU A 110 0.90 -6.74 14.19
CA GLU A 110 2.31 -6.85 13.80
C GLU A 110 2.46 -7.38 12.37
N PHE A 111 1.61 -8.34 11.96
CA PHE A 111 1.62 -8.86 10.59
C PHE A 111 1.37 -7.75 9.57
N ASN A 112 0.39 -6.87 9.84
CA ASN A 112 0.11 -5.73 8.97
C ASN A 112 1.25 -4.71 8.94
N VAL A 113 1.93 -4.46 10.06
CA VAL A 113 3.08 -3.54 10.10
C VAL A 113 4.25 -4.12 9.30
N THR A 114 4.61 -5.38 9.50
CA THR A 114 5.70 -6.06 8.78
C THR A 114 5.40 -6.16 7.28
N ARG A 115 4.16 -6.52 6.91
CA ARG A 115 3.72 -6.55 5.51
C ARG A 115 3.85 -5.18 4.83
N ASN A 116 3.41 -4.12 5.49
CA ASN A 116 3.52 -2.77 4.94
C ASN A 116 4.98 -2.33 4.82
N TYR A 117 5.82 -2.68 5.79
CA TYR A 117 7.25 -2.39 5.75
C TYR A 117 7.95 -3.11 4.57
N LEU A 118 7.66 -4.39 4.37
CA LEU A 118 8.13 -5.16 3.22
C LEU A 118 7.60 -4.60 1.90
N ASP A 119 6.34 -4.15 1.82
CA ASP A 119 5.82 -3.49 0.62
C ASP A 119 6.61 -2.21 0.29
N TRP A 120 6.95 -1.41 1.30
CA TRP A 120 7.79 -0.23 1.09
C TRP A 120 9.20 -0.59 0.65
N LEU A 121 9.87 -1.54 1.31
CA LEU A 121 11.22 -1.97 0.95
C LEU A 121 11.30 -2.54 -0.47
N THR A 122 10.33 -3.37 -0.86
CA THR A 122 10.28 -3.99 -2.19
C THR A 122 9.77 -3.05 -3.29
N SER A 123 9.15 -1.92 -2.94
CA SER A 123 8.70 -0.92 -3.91
C SER A 123 9.77 0.11 -4.26
N ILE A 124 10.87 0.17 -3.51
CA ILE A 124 11.97 1.10 -3.78
C ILE A 124 12.80 0.58 -4.98
N PRO A 125 13.15 1.44 -5.95
CA PRO A 125 13.83 1.07 -7.19
C PRO A 125 15.34 0.83 -6.98
N TRP A 126 15.71 -0.14 -6.16
CA TRP A 126 17.12 -0.48 -5.88
C TRP A 126 17.90 -0.83 -7.14
N GLY A 127 18.98 -0.11 -7.41
CA GLY A 127 19.87 -0.33 -8.54
C GLY A 127 19.26 -0.01 -9.90
N LYS A 128 18.05 0.58 -9.94
CA LYS A 128 17.40 1.03 -11.17
C LYS A 128 17.68 2.52 -11.36
N TYR A 129 18.58 2.82 -12.29
CA TYR A 129 18.91 4.19 -12.69
C TYR A 129 18.24 4.53 -14.03
N SER A 130 17.73 5.75 -14.12
CA SER A 130 17.30 6.34 -15.38
C SER A 130 18.50 6.64 -16.29
N ASN A 131 18.32 6.47 -17.60
CA ASN A 131 19.33 6.81 -18.60
C ASN A 131 19.46 8.33 -18.70
N GLU A 132 20.56 8.85 -18.15
CA GLU A 132 20.86 10.28 -18.18
C GLU A 132 21.32 10.70 -19.57
N ASN A 133 20.77 11.82 -20.05
CA ASN A 133 21.30 12.47 -21.23
C ASN A 133 22.13 13.69 -20.82
N LEU A 134 23.44 13.60 -21.08
CA LEU A 134 24.41 14.65 -20.75
C LEU A 134 24.82 15.47 -21.98
N ASP A 135 24.05 15.40 -23.07
CA ASP A 135 24.27 16.21 -24.26
C ASP A 135 23.94 17.69 -24.00
N LEU A 136 24.99 18.53 -24.04
CA LEU A 136 24.90 19.96 -23.84
C LEU A 136 24.07 20.65 -24.91
N ALA A 137 24.14 20.21 -26.17
CA ALA A 137 23.41 20.86 -27.26
C ALA A 137 21.90 20.70 -27.08
N ARG A 138 21.45 19.49 -26.75
CA ARG A 138 20.05 19.23 -26.39
C ARG A 138 19.65 19.97 -25.12
N ALA A 139 20.48 19.97 -24.08
CA ALA A 139 20.15 20.65 -22.83
C ALA A 139 19.94 22.15 -23.05
N GLN A 140 20.79 22.79 -23.86
CA GLN A 140 20.63 24.18 -24.25
C GLN A 140 19.33 24.39 -25.04
N ALA A 141 19.05 23.57 -26.05
CA ALA A 141 17.82 23.70 -26.84
C ALA A 141 16.55 23.61 -25.98
N VAL A 142 16.49 22.67 -25.03
CA VAL A 142 15.33 22.51 -24.11
C VAL A 142 15.20 23.70 -23.16
N LEU A 143 16.32 24.22 -22.65
CA LEU A 143 16.30 25.39 -21.76
C LEU A 143 15.85 26.65 -22.48
N GLU A 144 16.23 26.82 -23.74
CA GLU A 144 15.79 27.95 -24.58
C GLU A 144 14.35 27.83 -25.07
N GLU A 145 13.88 26.61 -25.33
CA GLU A 145 12.48 26.32 -25.69
C GLU A 145 11.52 26.69 -24.54
N ASP A 146 11.86 26.28 -23.31
CA ASP A 146 10.95 26.39 -22.17
C ASP A 146 11.01 27.75 -21.45
N HIS A 147 12.12 28.50 -21.57
CA HIS A 147 12.37 29.73 -20.80
C HIS A 147 12.99 30.83 -21.65
N TYR A 148 12.39 32.02 -21.63
CA TYR A 148 12.98 33.21 -22.23
C TYR A 148 13.91 33.94 -21.24
N GLY A 149 15.09 34.37 -21.70
CA GLY A 149 16.09 35.08 -20.89
C GLY A 149 16.78 34.18 -19.86
N MET A 150 17.07 34.71 -18.65
CA MET A 150 17.77 33.98 -17.57
C MET A 150 19.15 33.43 -17.99
N GLU A 151 19.88 34.16 -18.84
CA GLU A 151 21.16 33.75 -19.42
C GLU A 151 22.16 33.25 -18.38
N ASP A 152 22.32 33.97 -17.27
CA ASP A 152 23.25 33.59 -16.21
C ASP A 152 22.88 32.25 -15.55
N VAL A 153 21.57 32.02 -15.36
CA VAL A 153 21.06 30.78 -14.74
C VAL A 153 21.22 29.61 -15.69
N LYS A 154 20.86 29.79 -16.97
CA LYS A 154 21.03 28.76 -18.01
C LYS A 154 22.48 28.39 -18.20
N LYS A 155 23.38 29.39 -18.27
CA LYS A 155 24.82 29.16 -18.32
C LYS A 155 25.31 28.34 -17.13
N ARG A 156 24.84 28.65 -15.92
CA ARG A 156 25.20 27.90 -14.71
C ARG A 156 24.70 26.45 -14.73
N ILE A 157 23.51 26.22 -15.28
CA ILE A 157 22.96 24.88 -15.47
C ILE A 157 23.80 24.10 -16.49
N LEU A 158 24.16 24.72 -17.62
CA LEU A 158 25.01 24.08 -18.64
C LEU A 158 26.40 23.73 -18.10
N GLU A 159 27.01 24.61 -17.30
CA GLU A 159 28.27 24.32 -16.58
C GLU A 159 28.13 23.09 -15.68
N PHE A 160 27.00 22.96 -14.98
CA PHE A 160 26.73 21.80 -14.13
C PHE A 160 26.62 20.50 -14.93
N ILE A 161 25.92 20.53 -16.08
CA ILE A 161 25.80 19.38 -16.97
C ILE A 161 27.16 19.02 -17.56
N ALA A 162 27.95 20.01 -17.98
CA ALA A 162 29.29 19.80 -18.54
C ALA A 162 30.24 19.14 -17.52
N VAL A 163 30.21 19.59 -16.27
CA VAL A 163 31.00 18.95 -15.20
C VAL A 163 30.55 17.52 -14.93
N SER A 164 29.25 17.25 -15.01
CA SER A 164 28.70 15.90 -14.81
C SER A 164 29.10 14.96 -15.96
N GLN A 165 29.10 15.47 -17.19
CA GLN A 165 29.59 14.76 -18.38
C GLN A 165 31.07 14.37 -18.24
N LEU A 166 31.93 15.29 -17.78
CA LEU A 166 33.36 15.02 -17.60
C LEU A 166 33.66 13.95 -16.55
N ARG A 167 32.81 13.83 -15.52
CA ARG A 167 33.03 12.88 -14.42
C ARG A 167 32.40 11.50 -14.66
N GLY A 168 31.58 11.35 -15.71
CA GLY A 168 30.86 10.12 -16.01
C GLY A 168 29.81 9.71 -14.97
N SER A 169 29.65 10.49 -13.90
CA SER A 169 28.60 10.37 -12.91
C SER A 169 28.23 11.75 -12.39
N THR A 170 26.93 11.96 -12.22
CA THR A 170 26.40 13.20 -11.65
C THR A 170 26.58 13.15 -10.13
N GLN A 171 27.75 13.56 -9.61
CA GLN A 171 27.86 13.86 -8.18
C GLN A 171 26.89 15.03 -7.88
N GLY A 172 25.83 14.73 -7.14
CA GLY A 172 24.69 15.62 -6.90
C GLY A 172 25.09 16.94 -6.26
N LYS A 173 25.33 17.95 -7.10
CA LYS A 173 25.42 19.34 -6.63
C LYS A 173 24.00 19.85 -6.40
N ILE A 174 23.81 20.54 -5.29
CA ILE A 174 22.53 21.16 -4.96
C ILE A 174 22.51 22.57 -5.55
N LEU A 175 21.54 22.85 -6.40
CA LEU A 175 21.28 24.18 -6.94
C LEU A 175 20.17 24.86 -6.14
N CYS A 176 20.39 26.12 -5.77
CA CYS A 176 19.40 26.94 -5.09
C CYS A 176 19.02 28.13 -5.98
N PHE A 177 17.74 28.25 -6.33
CA PHE A 177 17.22 29.38 -7.08
C PHE A 177 16.45 30.30 -6.14
N TYR A 178 16.84 31.58 -6.08
CA TYR A 178 16.17 32.60 -5.27
C TYR A 178 15.64 33.74 -6.15
N GLY A 179 14.69 34.52 -5.64
CA GLY A 179 14.17 35.72 -6.31
C GLY A 179 12.66 35.93 -6.07
N PRO A 180 12.03 36.90 -6.75
CA PRO A 180 10.59 37.16 -6.62
C PRO A 180 9.69 35.96 -6.96
N PRO A 181 8.44 35.90 -6.48
CA PRO A 181 7.47 34.92 -6.94
C PRO A 181 7.16 35.15 -8.43
N GLY A 182 6.84 34.07 -9.16
CA GLY A 182 6.45 34.15 -10.58
C GLY A 182 7.59 34.15 -11.60
N VAL A 183 8.87 34.20 -11.19
CA VAL A 183 10.03 34.24 -12.12
C VAL A 183 10.42 32.88 -12.73
N GLY A 184 9.59 31.84 -12.62
CA GLY A 184 9.86 30.55 -13.27
C GLY A 184 10.81 29.57 -12.55
N LYS A 185 11.10 29.75 -11.25
CA LYS A 185 11.97 28.83 -10.48
C LYS A 185 11.55 27.36 -10.53
N THR A 186 10.26 27.10 -10.44
CA THR A 186 9.72 25.73 -10.47
C THR A 186 9.71 25.16 -11.89
N SER A 187 9.48 26.02 -12.88
CA SER A 187 9.42 25.59 -14.28
C SER A 187 10.82 25.30 -14.81
N ILE A 188 11.85 26.09 -14.45
CA ILE A 188 13.24 25.80 -14.84
C ILE A 188 13.75 24.49 -14.23
N ALA A 189 13.37 24.17 -12.99
CA ALA A 189 13.69 22.88 -12.37
C ALA A 189 13.10 21.69 -13.16
N ARG A 190 11.87 21.83 -13.68
CA ARG A 190 11.24 20.82 -14.53
C ARG A 190 11.97 20.68 -15.88
N SER A 191 12.38 21.80 -16.48
CA SER A 191 13.14 21.79 -17.74
C SER A 191 14.52 21.16 -17.58
N ILE A 192 15.18 21.35 -16.43
CA ILE A 192 16.43 20.64 -16.10
C ILE A 192 16.21 19.13 -16.08
N ALA A 193 15.16 18.66 -15.41
CA ALA A 193 14.83 17.22 -15.39
C ALA A 193 14.51 16.69 -16.80
N ARG A 194 13.76 17.44 -17.62
CA ARG A 194 13.46 17.09 -19.03
C ARG A 194 14.74 17.05 -19.88
N ALA A 195 15.66 17.98 -19.69
CA ALA A 195 16.93 18.05 -20.41
C ALA A 195 17.82 16.85 -20.09
N LEU A 196 17.91 16.49 -18.80
CA LEU A 196 18.70 15.36 -18.30
C LEU A 196 18.04 14.00 -18.49
N ASN A 197 16.78 13.97 -18.92
CA ASN A 197 15.96 12.76 -19.03
C ASN A 197 15.80 12.03 -17.67
N ARG A 198 15.52 12.81 -16.61
CA ARG A 198 15.30 12.32 -15.24
C ARG A 198 13.86 12.55 -14.76
N GLU A 199 13.44 11.75 -13.80
CA GLU A 199 12.08 11.77 -13.24
C GLU A 199 11.89 12.92 -12.25
N TYR A 200 11.08 13.89 -12.62
CA TYR A 200 10.86 15.07 -11.80
C TYR A 200 9.90 14.84 -10.62
N PHE A 201 10.38 15.07 -9.39
CA PHE A 201 9.55 15.12 -8.19
C PHE A 201 9.62 16.48 -7.50
N ARG A 202 8.46 17.00 -7.08
CA ARG A 202 8.34 18.25 -6.32
C ARG A 202 7.54 18.02 -5.06
N PHE A 203 8.04 18.54 -3.94
CA PHE A 203 7.27 18.74 -2.72
C PHE A 203 7.55 20.14 -2.17
N SER A 204 6.57 20.70 -1.46
CA SER A 204 6.68 22.02 -0.84
C SER A 204 7.16 21.85 0.59
N VAL A 205 8.13 22.67 1.01
CA VAL A 205 8.56 22.75 2.41
C VAL A 205 7.90 23.88 3.21
N GLY A 206 7.18 24.77 2.52
CA GLY A 206 6.45 25.84 3.17
C GLY A 206 5.28 25.30 3.99
N GLY A 207 5.21 25.69 5.26
CA GLY A 207 4.17 25.27 6.20
C GLY A 207 4.46 23.94 6.92
N MET A 208 5.58 23.28 6.63
CA MET A 208 6.02 22.11 7.39
C MET A 208 6.54 22.56 8.76
N THR A 209 5.98 22.00 9.82
CA THR A 209 6.40 22.27 11.21
C THR A 209 7.10 21.08 11.84
N ASP A 210 6.82 19.86 11.35
CA ASP A 210 7.39 18.62 11.88
C ASP A 210 8.45 18.03 10.94
N VAL A 211 9.56 17.61 11.53
CA VAL A 211 10.66 16.89 10.87
C VAL A 211 10.20 15.51 10.39
N ALA A 212 9.16 14.94 11.01
CA ALA A 212 8.62 13.65 10.65
C ALA A 212 8.04 13.60 9.23
N GLU A 213 7.64 14.72 8.65
CA GLU A 213 7.19 14.73 7.25
C GLU A 213 8.35 14.46 6.27
N ILE A 214 9.57 14.93 6.59
CA ILE A 214 10.77 14.68 5.77
C ILE A 214 11.33 13.29 6.05
N LYS A 215 11.49 12.94 7.34
CA LYS A 215 12.16 11.69 7.76
C LYS A 215 11.25 10.46 7.81
N GLY A 216 9.96 10.66 8.01
CA GLY A 216 8.99 9.62 8.34
C GLY A 216 8.91 9.34 9.83
N HIS A 217 7.90 8.57 10.22
CA HIS A 217 7.72 8.09 11.59
C HIS A 217 8.35 6.72 11.80
N ARG A 218 8.68 6.39 13.06
CA ARG A 218 9.09 5.03 13.42
C ARG A 218 7.93 4.06 13.22
N ARG A 219 8.26 2.82 12.81
CA ARG A 219 7.30 1.72 12.57
C ARG A 219 6.43 1.33 13.77
N THR A 220 6.80 1.77 14.97
CA THR A 220 6.07 1.50 16.21
C THR A 220 4.71 2.19 16.28
N TYR A 221 4.48 3.23 15.47
CA TYR A 221 3.21 3.93 15.43
C TYR A 221 2.26 3.27 14.43
N VAL A 222 1.02 3.05 14.85
CA VAL A 222 -0.05 2.61 13.95
C VAL A 222 -0.25 3.69 12.88
N GLY A 223 -0.15 3.32 11.60
CA GLY A 223 -0.23 4.26 10.48
C GLY A 223 1.08 5.01 10.19
N ALA A 224 2.23 4.54 10.69
CA ALA A 224 3.53 5.12 10.37
C ALA A 224 3.76 5.17 8.84
N MET A 225 3.94 6.39 8.33
CA MET A 225 4.27 6.63 6.92
C MET A 225 5.74 6.99 6.79
N PRO A 226 6.43 6.48 5.75
CA PRO A 226 7.79 6.90 5.47
C PRO A 226 7.80 8.33 4.93
N GLY A 227 8.93 9.00 5.10
CA GLY A 227 9.10 10.41 4.73
C GLY A 227 8.97 10.67 3.23
N LYS A 228 8.88 11.95 2.86
CA LYS A 228 8.68 12.39 1.47
C LYS A 228 9.72 11.86 0.48
N ILE A 229 10.97 11.63 0.92
CA ILE A 229 12.03 11.09 0.05
C ILE A 229 11.75 9.64 -0.37
N ILE A 230 11.29 8.79 0.55
CA ILE A 230 10.93 7.41 0.22
C ILE A 230 9.68 7.38 -0.66
N GLN A 231 8.72 8.26 -0.41
CA GLN A 231 7.55 8.44 -1.27
C GLN A 231 7.95 8.89 -2.69
N CYS A 232 8.94 9.78 -2.80
CA CYS A 232 9.52 10.20 -4.08
C CYS A 232 10.05 8.98 -4.85
N LEU A 233 10.95 8.19 -4.25
CA LEU A 233 11.55 7.02 -4.88
C LEU A 233 10.50 5.99 -5.33
N LYS A 234 9.46 5.75 -4.50
CA LYS A 234 8.34 4.86 -4.88
C LYS A 234 7.55 5.40 -6.08
N LYS A 235 7.40 6.72 -6.19
CA LYS A 235 6.63 7.35 -7.27
C LYS A 235 7.42 7.45 -8.58
N THR A 236 8.69 7.82 -8.50
CA THR A 236 9.57 8.00 -9.67
C THR A 236 10.12 6.67 -10.19
N LYS A 237 10.15 5.61 -9.37
CA LYS A 237 10.64 4.27 -9.74
C LYS A 237 12.07 4.27 -10.31
N THR A 238 12.86 5.29 -9.97
CA THR A 238 14.28 5.42 -10.30
C THR A 238 15.05 5.88 -9.07
N GLU A 239 16.31 5.48 -8.97
CA GLU A 239 17.23 5.84 -7.89
C GLU A 239 17.84 7.24 -8.06
N ASN A 240 17.85 7.76 -9.30
CA ASN A 240 18.30 9.10 -9.66
C ASN A 240 17.17 10.01 -10.21
N PRO A 241 16.10 10.28 -9.44
CA PRO A 241 15.06 11.24 -9.85
C PRO A 241 15.63 12.67 -9.99
#